data_AF-A0A1T4NPU7-F1
#
_entry.id   AF-A0A1T4NPU7-F1
#
_cell.length_a   1.000
_cell.length_b   1.000
_cell.length_c   1.000
_cell.angle_alpha   90.00
_cell.angle_beta   90.00
_cell.angle_gamma   90.00
#
_symmetry.space_group_name_H-M   'P 1'
#
loop_
_entity.id
_entity.type
_entity.pdbx_description
1 polymer ?
#
loop_
_entity_poly.entity_id
_entity_poly.type
_entity_poly.pdbx_seq_one_letter_code
_entity_poly.pdbx_strand_id
1 'polypeptide(L)'
;MIELCPPESAADILKNGILLTGGGALLKNLDILLEKELKIKVTKVEDPLLIVIQGLGKTLNHLDLLNSMMLEYSPRDIQEEHSEIIDSNEKE
;
A
#
# COMPACT_ATOMS: atom_id res chain seq x y z
N MET A 1 -11.72 10.92 1.70
CA MET A 1 -10.99 9.66 1.42
C MET A 1 -11.16 8.64 2.54
N ILE A 2 -11.08 9.00 3.84
CA ILE A 2 -11.59 8.12 4.93
C ILE A 2 -13.11 8.16 5.04
N GLU A 3 -13.75 9.28 4.68
CA GLU A 3 -15.23 9.41 4.71
C GLU A 3 -15.98 8.41 3.82
N LEU A 4 -15.27 7.76 2.89
CA LEU A 4 -15.82 6.74 1.99
C LEU A 4 -15.54 5.30 2.49
N CYS A 5 -14.72 5.12 3.53
CA CYS A 5 -14.51 3.82 4.13
C CYS A 5 -15.76 3.39 4.92
N PRO A 6 -16.01 2.07 5.04
CA PRO A 6 -16.95 1.55 6.00
C PRO A 6 -16.68 2.12 7.40
N PRO A 7 -17.72 2.39 8.20
CA PRO A 7 -17.57 3.05 9.50
C PRO A 7 -16.65 2.26 10.43
N GLU A 8 -16.64 0.93 10.36
CA GLU A 8 -15.74 0.10 11.16
C GLU A 8 -14.26 0.33 10.81
N SER A 9 -13.94 0.42 9.52
CA SER A 9 -12.58 0.64 9.03
C SER A 9 -12.11 2.07 9.31
N ALA A 10 -12.99 3.05 9.15
CA ALA A 10 -12.68 4.44 9.48
C ALA A 10 -12.40 4.62 10.98
N ALA A 11 -13.20 3.99 11.85
CA ALA A 11 -13.00 4.02 13.29
C ALA A 11 -11.68 3.35 13.71
N ASP A 12 -11.32 2.23 13.07
CA ASP A 12 -10.07 1.53 13.35
C ASP A 12 -8.83 2.37 12.98
N ILE A 13 -8.86 3.04 11.82
CA ILE A 13 -7.79 3.96 11.40
C ILE A 13 -7.65 5.14 12.37
N LEU A 14 -8.77 5.74 12.81
CA LEU A 14 -8.73 6.85 13.77
C LEU A 14 -8.14 6.42 15.13
N LYS A 15 -8.37 5.17 15.54
CA LYS A 15 -7.86 4.61 16.79
C LYS A 15 -6.38 4.23 16.71
N ASN A 16 -5.99 3.52 15.64
CA ASN A 16 -4.66 2.92 15.52
C ASN A 16 -3.65 3.86 14.85
N GLY A 17 -4.12 4.82 14.05
CA GLY A 17 -3.29 5.78 13.34
C GLY A 17 -2.60 5.20 12.11
N ILE A 18 -1.56 5.89 11.65
CA ILE A 18 -0.78 5.55 10.45
C ILE A 18 0.66 5.25 10.85
N LEU A 19 1.22 4.16 10.33
CA LEU A 19 2.65 3.87 10.41
C LEU A 19 3.32 4.33 9.10
N LEU A 20 4.24 5.29 9.22
CA LEU A 20 4.96 5.83 8.08
C LEU A 20 6.26 5.05 7.84
N THR A 21 6.37 4.41 6.68
CA THR A 21 7.46 3.52 6.29
C THR A 21 8.02 3.81 4.88
N GLY A 22 9.05 3.08 4.45
CA GLY A 22 9.71 3.20 3.16
C GLY A 22 10.69 4.36 3.10
N GLY A 23 11.28 4.60 1.93
CA GLY A 23 12.21 5.72 1.73
C GLY A 23 11.60 7.10 1.99
N GLY A 24 10.32 7.26 1.67
CA GLY A 24 9.58 8.52 1.91
C GLY A 24 9.50 8.91 3.38
N ALA A 25 9.51 7.94 4.30
CA ALA A 25 9.48 8.19 5.74
C ALA A 25 10.70 8.95 6.27
N LEU A 26 11.81 8.97 5.50
CA LEU A 26 13.02 9.69 5.85
C LEU A 26 12.97 11.18 5.49
N LEU A 27 11.94 11.61 4.75
CA LEU A 27 11.74 13.03 4.48
C LEU A 27 11.47 13.77 5.79
N LYS A 28 12.20 14.87 5.97
CA LYS A 28 12.17 15.66 7.20
C LYS A 28 10.74 16.14 7.48
N ASN A 29 10.23 15.80 8.65
CA ASN A 29 8.93 16.22 9.18
C ASN A 29 7.72 15.77 8.34
N LEU A 30 7.87 14.73 7.49
CA LEU A 30 6.75 14.22 6.70
C LEU A 30 5.64 13.66 7.60
N ASP A 31 6.01 12.93 8.65
CA ASP A 31 5.11 12.47 9.71
C ASP A 31 4.31 13.61 10.33
N ILE A 32 4.98 14.70 10.70
CA ILE A 32 4.34 15.89 11.29
C ILE A 32 3.36 16.55 10.30
N LEU A 33 3.76 16.67 9.02
CA LEU A 33 2.91 17.24 7.98
C LEU A 33 1.65 16.38 7.78
N LEU A 34 1.82 15.07 7.63
CA LEU A 34 0.71 14.13 7.44
C LEU A 34 -0.25 14.14 8.64
N GLU A 35 0.27 14.17 9.87
CA GLU A 35 -0.55 14.25 11.08
C GLU A 35 -1.36 15.56 11.14
N LYS A 36 -0.75 16.67 10.74
CA LYS A 36 -1.43 17.97 10.68
C LYS A 36 -2.56 18.00 9.66
N GLU A 37 -2.32 17.46 8.46
CA GLU A 37 -3.32 17.49 7.36
C GLU A 37 -4.42 16.45 7.57
N LEU A 38 -4.08 15.25 8.04
CA LEU A 38 -5.03 14.14 8.19
C LEU A 38 -5.78 14.16 9.52
N LYS A 39 -5.30 14.90 10.52
CA LYS A 39 -5.81 14.88 11.90
C LYS A 39 -5.82 13.48 12.52
N ILE A 40 -4.92 12.62 12.06
CA ILE A 40 -4.73 11.25 12.50
C ILE A 40 -3.29 11.11 12.94
N LYS A 41 -3.06 10.40 14.05
CA LYS A 41 -1.71 10.15 14.56
C LYS A 41 -0.86 9.46 13.50
N VAL A 42 0.32 10.01 13.21
CA VAL A 42 1.28 9.40 12.29
C VAL A 42 2.55 9.06 13.05
N THR A 43 2.95 7.79 13.02
CA THR A 43 4.15 7.30 13.70
C THR A 43 5.15 6.81 12.66
N LYS A 44 6.32 7.46 12.61
CA LYS A 44 7.45 6.95 11.81
C LYS A 44 8.00 5.69 12.47
N VAL A 45 8.15 4.62 11.70
CA VAL A 45 8.79 3.39 12.20
C VAL A 45 10.30 3.59 12.41
N GLU A 46 10.90 2.77 13.27
CA GLU A 46 12.31 2.85 13.66
C GLU A 46 13.26 2.64 12.47
N ASP A 47 13.06 1.56 11.70
CA ASP A 47 13.83 1.23 10.49
C ASP A 47 12.94 1.19 9.22
N PRO A 48 12.49 2.34 8.69
CA PRO A 48 11.51 2.39 7.60
C PRO A 48 12.00 1.78 6.29
N LEU A 49 13.32 1.70 6.09
CA LEU A 49 13.92 1.06 4.91
C LEU A 49 13.94 -0.47 5.00
N LEU A 50 13.98 -1.03 6.21
CA LEU A 50 14.14 -2.46 6.42
C LEU A 50 12.84 -3.16 6.83
N ILE A 51 11.81 -2.41 7.25
CA ILE A 51 10.61 -3.02 7.84
C ILE A 51 9.92 -4.01 6.89
N VAL A 52 9.98 -3.78 5.57
CA VAL A 52 9.38 -4.67 4.56
C VAL A 52 10.07 -6.03 4.57
N ILE A 53 11.41 -6.05 4.49
CA ILE A 53 12.17 -7.31 4.48
C ILE A 53 12.12 -8.00 5.85
N GLN A 54 12.08 -7.24 6.94
CA GLN A 54 11.88 -7.77 8.29
C GLN A 54 10.50 -8.42 8.43
N GLY A 55 9.46 -7.81 7.85
CA GLY A 55 8.11 -8.37 7.79
C GLY A 55 8.08 -9.68 7.00
N LEU A 56 8.67 -9.69 5.80
CA LEU A 56 8.81 -10.90 5.00
C LEU A 56 9.53 -12.02 5.76
N GLY A 57 10.67 -11.71 6.39
CA GLY A 57 11.44 -12.69 7.16
C GLY A 57 10.64 -13.30 8.32
N LYS A 58 9.78 -12.53 8.99
CA LYS A 58 8.87 -13.04 10.03
C LYS A 58 7.82 -13.98 9.46
N THR A 59 7.27 -13.65 8.29
CA THR A 59 6.25 -14.45 7.61
C THR A 59 6.77 -15.80 7.14
N LEU A 60 8.08 -15.96 6.90
CA LEU A 60 8.67 -17.26 6.55
C LEU A 60 8.49 -18.33 7.63
N ASN A 61 8.24 -17.96 8.88
CA ASN A 61 7.90 -18.91 9.96
C ASN A 61 6.43 -19.37 9.89
N HIS A 62 5.63 -18.79 8.99
CA HIS A 62 4.19 -19.01 8.84
C HIS A 62 3.84 -19.19 7.36
N LEU A 63 4.38 -20.24 6.72
CA LEU A 63 4.20 -20.49 5.29
C LEU A 63 2.73 -20.62 4.87
N ASP A 64 1.86 -21.16 5.72
CA ASP A 64 0.42 -21.24 5.44
C ASP A 64 -0.21 -19.85 5.30
N LEU A 65 0.19 -18.92 6.17
CA LEU A 65 -0.24 -17.53 6.11
C LEU A 65 0.29 -16.87 4.83
N LEU A 66 1.56 -17.10 4.51
CA LEU A 66 2.16 -16.59 3.26
C LEU A 66 1.40 -17.07 2.03
N ASN A 67 1.08 -18.36 1.97
CA ASN A 67 0.32 -18.96 0.86
C ASN A 67 -1.08 -18.35 0.74
N SER A 68 -1.75 -18.09 1.87
CA SER A 68 -3.10 -17.47 1.85
C SER A 68 -3.12 -16.02 1.35
N MET A 69 -1.97 -15.33 1.40
CA MET A 69 -1.82 -13.94 0.96
C MET A 69 -1.28 -13.81 -0.47
N MET A 70 -0.73 -14.88 -1.05
CA MET A 70 -0.22 -14.85 -2.41
C MET A 70 -1.38 -14.68 -3.39
N LEU A 71 -1.28 -13.67 -4.25
CA LEU A 71 -2.18 -13.54 -5.39
C LEU A 71 -1.78 -14.58 -6.44
N GLU A 72 -2.73 -15.40 -6.88
CA GLU A 72 -2.54 -16.20 -8.09
C GLU A 72 -2.55 -15.26 -9.29
N TYR A 73 -1.39 -15.12 -9.95
CA TYR A 73 -1.26 -14.31 -11.15
C TYR A 73 -1.73 -15.12 -12.37
N SER A 74 -2.75 -14.63 -13.08
CA SER A 74 -3.19 -15.21 -14.35
C SER A 74 -2.55 -14.45 -15.51
N PRO A 75 -1.78 -15.11 -16.40
CA PRO A 75 -1.18 -14.45 -17.58
C PRO A 75 -2.18 -13.77 -18.53
N ARG A 76 -3.50 -13.96 -18.35
CA ARG A 76 -4.56 -13.32 -19.14
C ARG A 76 -4.77 -11.84 -18.80
N ASP A 77 -4.34 -11.38 -17.63
CA ASP A 77 -4.57 -10.00 -17.18
C ASP A 77 -3.70 -8.96 -17.94
N ILE A 78 -2.75 -9.42 -18.77
CA ILE A 78 -1.85 -8.57 -19.57
C ILE A 78 -2.42 -8.29 -20.98
N GLN A 79 -3.37 -9.08 -21.48
CA GLN A 79 -3.78 -9.02 -22.89
C GLN A 79 -4.76 -7.89 -23.23
N GLU A 80 -5.49 -7.32 -22.27
CA GLU A 80 -6.54 -6.31 -22.56
C GLU A 80 -6.00 -4.89 -22.81
N GLU A 81 -4.81 -4.53 -22.33
CA GLU A 81 -4.27 -3.15 -22.52
C GLU A 81 -3.69 -2.88 -23.93
N HIS A 82 -3.42 -3.91 -24.74
CA HIS A 82 -2.74 -3.73 -26.02
C HIS A 82 -3.66 -3.64 -27.26
N SER A 83 -4.97 -3.87 -27.11
CA SER A 83 -5.91 -3.89 -28.25
C SER A 83 -6.48 -2.52 -28.65
N GLU A 84 -6.45 -1.50 -27.78
CA GLU A 84 -7.05 -0.18 -28.10
C GLU A 84 -6.15 0.72 -28.96
N ILE A 85 -4.85 0.43 -29.08
CA ILE A 85 -3.90 1.32 -29.79
C ILE A 85 -3.93 1.08 -31.31
N ILE A 86 -4.35 -0.10 -31.79
CA ILE A 86 -4.21 -0.45 -33.21
C ILE A 86 -5.34 0.14 -34.08
N ASP A 87 -6.52 0.42 -33.53
CA ASP A 87 -7.69 0.89 -34.30
C ASP A 87 -7.65 2.37 -34.71
N SER A 88 -6.68 3.16 -34.23
CA SER A 88 -6.56 4.59 -34.52
C SER A 88 -5.60 4.94 -35.66
N ASN A 89 -4.89 3.96 -36.23
CA ASN A 89 -3.86 4.18 -37.26
C ASN A 89 -4.25 3.70 -38.69
N GLU A 90 -5.50 3.29 -38.94
CA GLU A 90 -5.99 2.89 -40.27
C GLU A 90 -6.92 3.92 -40.96
N LYS A 91 -6.98 5.17 -40.46
CA LYS A 91 -7.76 6.26 -41.10
C LYS A 91 -6.91 7.48 -41.50
N GLU A 92 -5.78 7.25 -42.16
CA GLU A 92 -5.12 8.28 -42.98
C GLU A 92 -4.70 7.74 -44.35
#